data_AF-T0SW13-F1
#
_entry.id   AF-T0SW13-F1
#
_cell.length_a   1.000
_cell.length_b   1.000
_cell.length_c   1.000
_cell.angle_alpha   90.00
_cell.angle_beta   90.00
_cell.angle_gamma   90.00
#
_symmetry.space_group_name_H-M   'P 1'
#
loop_
_entity.id
_entity.type
_entity.pdbx_description
1 polymer ?
#
loop_
_entity_poly.entity_id
_entity_poly.type
_entity_poly.pdbx_seq_one_letter_code
_entity_poly.pdbx_strand_id
1 'polypeptide(L)'
;MKALLMTLMLTSLNTMALDLNERALQCESKVARFYEYNGSRSDRPKEIRSGEVLLAGNPLLNTFGNVVTTFDADKIVYEGHGSFYSGYFIDAIIVNPSNCKVEKIYNIYGE
;
A
#
# COMPACT_ATOMS: atom_id res chain seq x y z
N MET A 1 -21.77 -1.26 -35.86
CA MET A 1 -21.38 -2.19 -34.77
C MET A 1 -19.93 -2.07 -34.28
N LYS A 2 -19.04 -1.30 -34.93
CA LYS A 2 -17.67 -1.08 -34.41
C LYS A 2 -17.57 -0.06 -33.26
N ALA A 3 -18.47 0.94 -33.22
CA ALA A 3 -18.44 1.98 -32.19
C ALA A 3 -18.90 1.49 -30.80
N LEU A 4 -19.86 0.56 -30.73
CA LEU A 4 -20.44 0.08 -29.46
C LEU A 4 -19.46 -0.80 -28.64
N LEU A 5 -18.60 -1.56 -29.33
CA LEU A 5 -17.60 -2.42 -28.68
C LEU A 5 -16.47 -1.61 -28.03
N MET A 6 -16.13 -0.45 -28.62
CA MET A 6 -15.02 0.37 -28.17
C MET A 6 -15.38 1.18 -26.91
N THR A 7 -16.64 1.61 -26.79
CA THR A 7 -17.15 2.28 -25.58
C THR A 7 -17.26 1.33 -24.39
N LEU A 8 -17.62 0.06 -24.60
CA LEU A 8 -17.71 -0.95 -23.53
C LEU A 8 -16.34 -1.29 -22.91
N MET A 9 -15.27 -1.28 -23.71
CA MET A 9 -13.91 -1.57 -23.27
C MET A 9 -13.30 -0.44 -22.42
N LEU A 10 -13.64 0.83 -22.71
CA LEU A 10 -13.16 1.95 -21.90
C LEU A 10 -13.91 2.07 -20.56
N THR A 11 -15.18 1.64 -20.49
CA THR A 11 -15.91 1.62 -19.22
C THR A 11 -15.43 0.53 -18.26
N SER A 12 -14.96 -0.61 -18.77
CA SER A 12 -14.50 -1.73 -17.93
C SER A 12 -13.12 -1.51 -17.29
N LEU A 13 -12.20 -0.79 -17.97
CA LEU A 13 -10.92 -0.43 -17.36
C LEU A 13 -11.06 0.58 -16.22
N ASN A 14 -11.97 1.56 -16.35
CA ASN A 14 -12.19 2.56 -15.31
C ASN A 14 -12.84 1.99 -14.04
N THR A 15 -13.64 0.92 -14.15
CA THR A 15 -14.24 0.25 -12.98
C THR A 15 -13.24 -0.55 -12.14
N MET A 16 -12.18 -1.10 -12.74
CA MET A 16 -11.21 -1.92 -11.99
C MET A 16 -10.23 -1.08 -11.15
N ALA A 17 -9.82 0.09 -11.65
CA ALA A 17 -8.97 1.00 -10.89
C ALA A 17 -9.72 1.70 -9.75
N LEU A 18 -11.04 1.90 -9.87
CA LEU A 18 -11.88 2.40 -8.77
C LEU A 18 -11.97 1.38 -7.63
N ASP A 19 -12.11 0.09 -7.95
CA ASP A 19 -12.29 -0.98 -6.97
C ASP A 19 -11.09 -1.09 -6.03
N LEU A 20 -9.86 -1.03 -6.54
CA LEU A 20 -8.65 -1.13 -5.71
C LEU A 20 -8.46 0.08 -4.77
N ASN A 21 -8.87 1.27 -5.18
CA ASN A 21 -8.83 2.46 -4.32
C ASN A 21 -9.89 2.39 -3.22
N GLU A 22 -11.09 1.89 -3.51
CA GLU A 22 -12.10 1.63 -2.49
C GLU A 22 -11.63 0.53 -1.51
N ARG A 23 -10.94 -0.50 -2.01
CA ARG A 23 -10.32 -1.52 -1.16
C ARG A 23 -9.27 -0.93 -0.21
N ALA A 24 -8.46 0.02 -0.67
CA ALA A 24 -7.51 0.73 0.19
C ALA A 24 -8.21 1.46 1.34
N LEU A 25 -9.37 2.07 1.12
CA LEU A 25 -10.12 2.67 2.22
C LEU A 25 -10.70 1.59 3.18
N GLN A 26 -11.24 0.50 2.63
CA GLN A 26 -11.85 -0.57 3.42
C GLN A 26 -10.85 -1.33 4.30
N CYS A 27 -9.61 -1.47 3.85
CA CYS A 27 -8.58 -2.19 4.57
C CYS A 27 -7.91 -1.34 5.68
N GLU A 28 -8.04 -0.02 5.63
CA GLU A 28 -7.28 0.93 6.47
C GLU A 28 -7.36 0.62 7.97
N SER A 29 -8.56 0.46 8.53
CA SER A 29 -8.74 0.20 9.96
C SER A 29 -8.11 -1.11 10.44
N LYS A 30 -8.11 -2.16 9.60
CA LYS A 30 -7.48 -3.45 9.90
C LYS A 30 -5.96 -3.32 9.85
N VAL A 31 -5.46 -2.60 8.84
CA VAL A 31 -4.04 -2.37 8.63
C VAL A 31 -3.46 -1.52 9.76
N ALA A 32 -4.13 -0.42 10.13
CA ALA A 32 -3.74 0.44 11.25
C ALA A 32 -3.61 -0.36 12.54
N ARG A 33 -4.63 -1.17 12.87
CA ARG A 33 -4.61 -2.03 14.05
C ARG A 33 -3.49 -3.05 14.00
N PHE A 34 -3.28 -3.72 12.86
CA PHE A 34 -2.19 -4.68 12.73
C PHE A 34 -0.83 -4.01 12.92
N TYR A 35 -0.62 -2.86 12.26
CA TYR A 35 0.63 -2.13 12.28
C TYR A 35 0.99 -1.62 13.66
N GLU A 36 0.01 -1.13 14.43
CA GLU A 36 0.24 -0.66 15.80
C GLU A 36 0.95 -1.71 16.68
N TYR A 37 0.60 -2.99 16.53
CA TYR A 37 1.19 -4.08 17.31
C TYR A 37 2.38 -4.78 16.65
N ASN A 38 2.46 -4.80 15.32
CA ASN A 38 3.41 -5.65 14.58
C ASN A 38 4.42 -4.87 13.72
N GLY A 39 4.23 -3.56 13.57
CA GLY A 39 5.18 -2.68 12.87
C GLY A 39 6.48 -2.48 13.63
N SER A 40 7.40 -1.72 13.03
CA SER A 40 8.66 -1.37 13.68
C SER A 40 8.44 -0.72 15.05
N ARG A 41 9.40 -0.89 15.96
CA ARG A 41 9.32 -0.32 17.31
C ARG A 41 9.35 1.21 17.21
N SER A 42 8.43 1.86 17.91
CA SER A 42 8.32 3.32 17.98
C SER A 42 8.19 3.74 19.44
N ASP A 43 8.83 4.85 19.81
CA ASP A 43 8.72 5.48 21.12
C ASP A 43 7.47 6.37 21.23
N ARG A 44 6.79 6.63 20.10
CA ARG A 44 5.54 7.39 19.99
C ARG A 44 4.46 6.57 19.27
N PRO A 45 3.17 6.93 19.38
CA PRO A 45 2.10 6.29 18.63
C PRO A 45 2.44 6.21 17.13
N LYS A 46 2.18 5.05 16.52
CA LYS A 46 2.38 4.89 15.09
C LYS A 46 1.15 5.36 14.35
N GLU A 47 1.37 5.85 13.14
CA GLU A 47 0.32 6.30 12.25
C GLU A 47 0.44 5.60 10.91
N ILE A 48 -0.68 5.41 10.22
CA ILE A 48 -0.66 5.02 8.81
C ILE A 48 -1.22 6.15 7.97
N ARG A 49 -0.66 6.33 6.78
CA ARG A 49 -1.22 7.22 5.75
C ARG A 49 -1.99 6.40 4.72
N SER A 50 -2.81 7.09 3.93
CA SER A 50 -3.68 6.49 2.91
C SER A 50 -2.92 5.49 2.03
N GLY A 51 -3.55 4.34 1.79
CA GLY A 51 -2.97 3.28 0.99
C GLY A 51 -3.01 3.62 -0.50
N GLU A 52 -1.92 3.33 -1.20
CA GLU A 52 -1.81 3.44 -2.66
C GLU A 52 -1.74 2.07 -3.30
N VAL A 53 -2.19 1.96 -4.55
CA VAL A 53 -2.12 0.72 -5.31
C VAL A 53 -0.75 0.58 -5.95
N LEU A 54 -0.06 -0.52 -5.65
CA LEU A 54 1.14 -0.95 -6.33
C LEU A 54 0.80 -2.12 -7.26
N LEU A 55 0.78 -1.86 -8.57
CA LEU A 55 0.48 -2.86 -9.59
C LEU A 55 1.57 -3.94 -9.66
N ALA A 56 1.17 -5.16 -10.01
CA ALA A 56 2.08 -6.28 -10.24
C ALA A 56 3.19 -5.91 -11.22
N GLY A 57 4.42 -6.34 -10.92
CA GLY A 57 5.61 -6.02 -11.72
C GLY A 57 6.20 -4.63 -11.48
N ASN A 58 5.47 -3.68 -10.87
CA ASN A 58 6.05 -2.40 -10.49
C ASN A 58 6.90 -2.55 -9.21
N PRO A 59 8.11 -1.96 -9.17
CA PRO A 59 8.97 -2.06 -8.00
C PRO A 59 8.44 -1.21 -6.86
N LEU A 60 8.51 -1.74 -5.63
CA LEU A 60 8.47 -0.93 -4.42
C LEU A 60 9.81 -0.23 -4.28
N LEU A 61 9.78 1.10 -4.19
CA LEU A 61 10.98 1.91 -3.99
C LEU A 61 11.07 2.38 -2.54
N ASN A 62 12.30 2.55 -2.05
CA ASN A 62 12.54 3.27 -0.81
C ASN A 62 12.53 4.78 -1.04
N THR A 63 12.63 5.58 0.03
CA THR A 63 12.58 7.05 -0.06
C THR A 63 13.72 7.64 -0.90
N PHE A 64 14.79 6.90 -1.12
CA PHE A 64 15.93 7.29 -1.96
C PHE A 64 15.82 6.78 -3.41
N GLY A 65 14.69 6.16 -3.79
CA GLY A 65 14.45 5.64 -5.14
C GLY A 65 15.10 4.29 -5.44
N ASN A 66 15.67 3.60 -4.44
CA ASN A 66 16.23 2.26 -4.63
C ASN A 66 15.14 1.20 -4.57
N VAL A 67 15.25 0.17 -5.40
CA VAL A 67 14.32 -0.96 -5.40
C VAL A 67 14.46 -1.77 -4.11
N VAL A 68 13.36 -1.90 -3.38
CA VAL A 68 13.24 -2.75 -2.20
C VAL A 68 12.84 -4.16 -2.63
N THR A 69 11.80 -4.27 -3.46
CA THR A 69 11.27 -5.54 -3.95
C THR A 69 10.29 -5.33 -5.10
N THR A 70 9.84 -6.41 -5.72
CA THR A 70 8.78 -6.43 -6.74
C THR A 70 7.81 -7.56 -6.43
N PHE A 71 6.51 -7.34 -6.68
CA PHE A 71 5.47 -8.33 -6.44
C PHE A 71 4.89 -8.87 -7.75
N ASP A 72 4.45 -10.12 -7.72
CA ASP A 72 3.81 -10.83 -8.83
C ASP A 72 2.29 -10.61 -8.91
N ALA A 73 1.72 -9.92 -7.92
CA ALA A 73 0.31 -9.55 -7.84
C ALA A 73 0.16 -8.13 -7.30
N ASP A 74 -0.95 -7.48 -7.65
CA ASP A 74 -1.30 -6.14 -7.17
C ASP A 74 -1.36 -6.11 -5.64
N LYS A 75 -0.83 -5.03 -5.06
CA LYS A 75 -0.82 -4.78 -3.62
C LYS A 75 -1.43 -3.42 -3.32
N ILE A 76 -1.93 -3.27 -2.10
CA ILE A 76 -2.10 -1.96 -1.49
C ILE A 76 -0.91 -1.73 -0.57
N VAL A 77 -0.31 -0.55 -0.66
CA VAL A 77 0.84 -0.13 0.14
C VAL A 77 0.42 1.05 0.98
N TYR A 78 0.45 0.90 2.30
CA TYR A 78 0.29 2.03 3.23
C TYR A 78 1.66 2.46 3.73
N GLU A 79 1.84 3.75 3.94
CA GLU A 79 2.99 4.24 4.69
C GLU A 79 2.69 4.22 6.18
N GLY A 80 3.45 3.43 6.93
CA GLY A 80 3.50 3.46 8.37
C GLY A 80 4.56 4.43 8.85
N HIS A 81 4.19 5.37 9.71
CA HIS A 81 5.09 6.37 10.28
C HIS A 81 5.29 6.12 11.76
N GLY A 82 6.52 6.30 12.23
CA GLY A 82 6.87 6.21 13.64
C GLY A 82 8.12 7.00 13.97
N SER A 83 8.47 7.06 15.25
CA SER A 83 9.63 7.80 15.71
C SER A 83 10.30 7.14 16.89
N PHE A 84 11.61 7.31 16.99
CA PHE A 84 12.41 6.99 18.17
C PHE A 84 12.98 8.28 18.74
N TYR A 85 13.60 8.21 19.92
CA TYR A 85 14.07 9.38 20.67
C TYR A 85 14.79 10.46 19.83
N SER A 86 15.61 10.06 18.86
CA SER A 86 16.44 10.96 18.04
C SER A 86 16.06 11.01 16.56
N GLY A 87 14.94 10.43 16.13
CA GLY A 87 14.65 10.32 14.70
C GLY A 87 13.28 9.74 14.35
N TYR A 88 13.08 9.48 13.05
CA TYR A 88 11.83 8.96 12.52
C TYR A 88 12.08 7.89 11.48
N PHE A 89 11.05 7.07 11.25
CA PHE A 89 11.11 6.01 10.25
C PHE A 89 9.80 5.93 9.46
N ILE A 90 9.92 5.39 8.26
CA ILE A 90 8.79 5.08 7.39
C ILE A 90 8.86 3.61 7.01
N ASP A 91 7.76 2.91 7.23
CA ASP A 91 7.56 1.53 6.82
C ASP A 91 6.57 1.47 5.64
N ALA A 92 6.86 0.66 4.63
CA ALA A 92 5.88 0.25 3.63
C ALA A 92 5.15 -1.00 4.12
N ILE A 93 3.84 -0.87 4.35
CA ILE A 93 2.97 -1.95 4.83
C ILE A 93 2.26 -2.56 3.62
N ILE A 94 2.62 -3.79 3.28
CA ILE A 94 2.17 -4.47 2.06
C ILE A 94 0.93 -5.29 2.37
N VAL A 95 -0.16 -5.00 1.65
CA VAL A 95 -1.48 -5.53 1.93
C VAL A 95 -2.04 -6.23 0.71
N ASN A 96 -2.60 -7.41 0.93
CA ASN A 96 -3.35 -8.12 -0.08
C ASN A 96 -4.73 -7.46 -0.29
N PRO A 97 -5.05 -6.93 -1.49
CA PRO A 97 -6.29 -6.19 -1.72
C PRO A 97 -7.54 -7.06 -1.62
N SER A 98 -7.43 -8.38 -1.81
CA SER A 98 -8.58 -9.29 -1.78
C SER A 98 -9.12 -9.58 -0.37
N ASN A 99 -8.27 -9.46 0.66
CA ASN A 99 -8.62 -9.89 2.03
C ASN A 99 -8.09 -8.97 3.14
N CYS A 100 -7.44 -7.85 2.79
CA CYS A 100 -6.85 -6.89 3.70
C CYS A 100 -5.79 -7.47 4.66
N LYS A 101 -5.19 -8.62 4.32
CA LYS A 101 -4.12 -9.20 5.12
C LYS A 101 -2.82 -8.46 4.87
N VAL A 102 -2.15 -8.04 5.93
CA VAL A 102 -0.76 -7.56 5.87
C VAL A 102 0.13 -8.77 5.59
N GLU A 103 0.84 -8.73 4.47
CA GLU A 103 1.74 -9.81 4.03
C GLU A 103 3.17 -9.56 4.50
N LYS A 104 3.64 -8.30 4.40
CA LYS A 104 4.98 -7.87 4.79
C LYS A 104 5.00 -6.42 5.22
N ILE A 105 6.02 -6.06 5.99
CA ILE A 105 6.38 -4.69 6.35
C ILE A 105 7.84 -4.51 6.00
N TYR A 106 8.17 -3.46 5.25
CA TYR A 106 9.54 -3.09 4.92
C TYR A 106 9.85 -1.72 5.51
N ASN A 107 10.94 -1.60 6.26
CA ASN A 107 11.45 -0.28 6.58
C ASN A 107 12.06 0.34 5.31
N ILE A 108 11.47 1.45 4.85
CA ILE A 108 11.85 2.13 3.60
C ILE A 108 12.56 3.47 3.86
N TYR A 109 12.58 3.91 5.11
CA TYR A 109 13.35 5.04 5.58
C TYR A 109 13.59 4.96 7.09
N GLY A 110 14.75 5.44 7.52
CA GLY A 110 15.07 5.68 8.92
C GLY A 110 16.24 6.66 9.03
N GLU A 111 16.18 7.56 10.00
CA GLU A 111 17.22 8.56 10.31
C GLU A 111 17.62 8.53 11.78
#